data_AF-A0A7W1E805-F1
#
_entry.id   AF-A0A7W1E805-F1
#
_cell.length_a   1.000
_cell.length_b   1.000
_cell.length_c   1.000
_cell.angle_alpha   90.00
_cell.angle_beta   90.00
_cell.angle_gamma   90.00
#
_symmetry.space_group_name_H-M   'P 1'
#
loop_
_entity.id
_entity.type
_entity.pdbx_description
1 polymer ?
#
loop_
_entity_poly.entity_id
_entity_poly.type
_entity_poly.pdbx_seq_one_letter_code
_entity_poly.pdbx_strand_id
1 'polypeptide(L)'
;MTAEIRLGTQGWNYDAWEGPFYPERTRASDYLTVYARAFDTVEVDSTFYATPAESTVKSWVERTPSGFEFALKMPQEVTHEHRLRPVTNAEAEFYERVRLLGEKLGPILVQLGPDFDPS
;
A
#
# COMPACT_ATOMS: atom_id res chain seq x y z
N MET A 1 18.32 -22.53 -2.23
CA MET A 1 17.77 -21.15 -2.20
C MET A 1 16.73 -21.13 -1.11
N THR A 2 16.93 -20.33 -0.06
CA THR A 2 15.91 -20.05 0.94
C THR A 2 15.07 -18.89 0.41
N ALA A 3 13.74 -19.05 0.39
CA ALA A 3 12.86 -17.95 0.03
C ALA A 3 12.94 -16.86 1.11
N GLU A 4 13.00 -15.60 0.70
CA GLU A 4 12.92 -14.46 1.60
C GLU A 4 11.47 -14.26 2.03
N ILE A 5 11.22 -14.15 3.33
CA ILE A 5 9.88 -13.95 3.91
C ILE A 5 9.87 -12.56 4.54
N ARG A 6 8.95 -11.72 4.05
CA ARG A 6 8.68 -10.39 4.60
C ARG A 6 7.41 -10.44 5.46
N LEU A 7 7.43 -9.75 6.59
CA LEU A 7 6.29 -9.71 7.52
C LEU A 7 5.83 -8.26 7.69
N GLY A 8 4.52 -8.06 7.67
CA GLY A 8 3.90 -6.75 7.80
C GLY A 8 2.39 -6.86 8.03
N THR A 9 1.74 -5.71 8.08
CA THR A 9 0.29 -5.57 8.27
C THR A 9 -0.38 -4.94 7.05
N GLN A 10 -1.70 -4.99 7.02
CA GLN A 10 -2.50 -4.13 6.16
C GLN A 10 -2.63 -2.76 6.83
N GLY A 11 -1.90 -1.77 6.31
CA GLY A 11 -1.86 -0.41 6.84
C GLY A 11 -0.99 -0.22 8.08
N TRP A 12 -0.79 1.06 8.44
CA TRP A 12 0.04 1.52 9.56
C TRP A 12 -0.54 2.73 10.30
N ASN A 13 -1.75 3.20 9.94
CA ASN A 13 -2.27 4.47 10.44
C ASN A 13 -3.42 4.23 11.43
N TYR A 14 -3.07 3.75 12.63
CA TYR A 14 -4.04 3.35 13.66
C TYR A 14 -3.68 3.95 15.02
N ASP A 15 -4.51 4.85 15.54
CA ASP A 15 -4.30 5.48 16.86
C ASP A 15 -4.34 4.47 18.00
N ALA A 16 -5.09 3.37 17.85
CA ALA A 16 -5.14 2.28 18.82
C ALA A 16 -3.78 1.57 19.02
N TRP A 17 -2.81 1.81 18.14
CA TRP A 17 -1.46 1.27 18.28
C TRP A 17 -0.52 2.18 19.09
N GLU A 18 -0.96 3.40 19.46
CA GLU A 18 -0.24 4.27 20.39
C GLU A 18 -0.22 3.70 21.80
N GLY A 19 0.97 3.46 22.34
CA GLY A 19 1.23 2.71 23.58
C GLY A 19 1.68 1.28 23.29
N PRO A 20 0.83 0.40 22.74
CA PRO A 20 1.19 -0.99 22.46
C PRO A 20 2.30 -1.18 21.42
N PHE A 21 2.39 -0.30 20.42
CA PHE A 21 3.37 -0.43 19.33
C PHE A 21 4.07 0.89 19.02
N TYR A 22 3.33 1.99 18.85
CA TYR A 22 3.90 3.33 18.73
C TYR A 22 4.22 3.88 20.12
N PRO A 23 5.35 4.57 20.32
CA PRO A 23 5.60 5.31 21.56
C PRO A 23 4.46 6.28 21.88
N GLU A 24 4.20 6.50 23.16
CA GLU A 24 3.21 7.49 23.58
C GLU A 24 3.50 8.87 22.96
N ARG A 25 2.44 9.55 22.54
CA ARG A 25 2.41 10.85 21.87
C ARG A 25 3.13 10.87 20.52
N THR A 26 3.27 9.71 19.86
CA THR A 26 3.72 9.67 18.47
C THR A 26 2.72 10.39 17.58
N ARG A 27 3.17 11.35 16.78
CA ARG A 27 2.28 12.03 15.83
C ARG A 27 1.87 11.06 14.73
N ALA A 28 0.63 11.09 14.28
CA ALA A 28 0.18 10.24 13.17
C ALA A 28 1.04 10.42 11.91
N SER A 29 1.54 11.64 11.67
CA SER A 29 2.49 11.94 10.61
C SER A 29 3.82 11.21 10.73
N ASP A 30 4.13 10.55 11.85
CA ASP A 30 5.36 9.81 12.12
C ASP A 30 5.14 8.29 12.15
N TYR A 31 3.89 7.80 12.16
CA TYR A 31 3.57 6.36 12.30
C TYR A 31 4.27 5.47 11.27
N LEU A 32 4.30 5.84 9.98
CA LEU A 32 5.00 5.04 8.95
C LEU A 32 6.49 4.88 9.27
N THR A 33 7.11 5.95 9.76
CA THR A 33 8.54 5.97 10.09
C THR A 33 8.85 5.12 11.31
N VAL A 34 7.94 5.06 12.29
CA VAL A 34 8.08 4.16 13.44
C VAL A 34 7.78 2.71 13.04
N TYR A 35 6.72 2.48 12.25
CA TYR A 35 6.34 1.18 11.72
C TYR A 35 7.49 0.51 10.95
N ALA A 36 8.15 1.27 10.07
CA ALA A 36 9.25 0.79 9.23
C ALA A 36 10.56 0.49 10.00
N ARG A 37 10.56 0.65 11.33
CA ARG A 37 11.65 0.16 12.21
C ARG A 37 11.44 -1.29 12.64
N ALA A 38 10.19 -1.77 12.61
CA ALA A 38 9.83 -3.10 13.06
C ALA A 38 9.51 -4.06 11.91
N PHE A 39 8.96 -3.54 10.81
CA PHE A 39 8.58 -4.30 9.63
C PHE A 39 9.29 -3.78 8.39
N ASP A 40 9.47 -4.67 7.42
CA ASP A 40 10.12 -4.41 6.13
C ASP A 40 9.12 -4.34 4.97
N THR A 41 7.84 -4.57 5.24
CA THR A 41 6.77 -4.40 4.26
C THR A 41 5.45 -3.94 4.87
N VAL A 42 4.57 -3.40 4.02
CA VAL A 42 3.19 -3.07 4.38
C VAL A 42 2.26 -3.18 3.18
N GLU A 43 1.04 -3.65 3.39
CA GLU A 43 -0.02 -3.54 2.40
C GLU A 43 -0.73 -2.18 2.53
N VAL A 44 -0.84 -1.45 1.43
CA VAL A 44 -1.54 -0.17 1.33
C VAL A 44 -2.94 -0.41 0.78
N ASP A 45 -3.91 -0.56 1.68
CA ASP A 45 -5.31 -0.78 1.32
C ASP A 45 -6.05 0.52 0.97
N SER A 46 -5.55 1.68 1.41
CA SER A 46 -6.19 2.97 1.09
C SER A 46 -6.26 3.25 -0.41
N THR A 47 -5.33 2.68 -1.20
CA THR A 47 -5.33 2.80 -2.66
C THR A 47 -6.49 2.07 -3.33
N PHE A 48 -7.14 1.14 -2.63
CA PHE A 48 -8.39 0.53 -3.07
C PHE A 48 -9.50 1.58 -3.28
N TYR A 49 -9.55 2.58 -2.40
CA TYR A 49 -10.61 3.60 -2.43
C TYR A 49 -10.25 4.79 -3.32
N ALA A 50 -8.96 5.15 -3.41
CA ALA A 50 -8.50 6.25 -4.25
C ALA A 50 -7.02 6.14 -4.59
N THR A 51 -6.67 6.46 -5.84
CA THR A 51 -5.28 6.62 -6.26
C THR A 51 -4.62 7.79 -5.50
N PRO A 52 -3.46 7.58 -4.84
CA PRO A 52 -2.84 8.60 -4.00
C PRO A 52 -2.20 9.71 -4.84
N ALA A 53 -2.05 10.90 -4.26
CA ALA A 53 -1.27 11.98 -4.88
C ALA A 53 0.22 11.60 -4.98
N GLU A 54 0.94 12.16 -5.95
CA GLU A 54 2.39 11.90 -6.11
C GLU A 54 3.19 12.26 -4.87
N SER A 55 2.87 13.39 -4.24
CA SER A 55 3.56 13.85 -3.04
C SER A 55 3.40 12.87 -1.88
N THR A 56 2.25 12.20 -1.79
CA THR A 56 1.98 11.16 -0.81
C THR A 56 2.90 9.95 -1.05
N VAL A 57 2.98 9.45 -2.29
CA VAL A 57 3.83 8.30 -2.63
C VAL A 57 5.30 8.63 -2.42
N LYS A 58 5.77 9.81 -2.86
CA LYS A 58 7.14 10.29 -2.63
C LYS A 58 7.46 10.36 -1.13
N SER A 59 6.53 10.87 -0.32
CA SER A 59 6.70 10.91 1.14
C SER A 59 6.82 9.51 1.75
N TRP A 60 6.10 8.50 1.24
CA TRP A 60 6.26 7.12 1.72
C TRP A 60 7.66 6.56 1.44
N VAL A 61 8.19 6.83 0.24
CA VAL A 61 9.55 6.42 -0.15
C VAL A 61 10.59 7.04 0.78
N GLU A 62 10.50 8.34 1.02
CA GLU A 62 11.44 9.11 1.87
C GLU A 62 11.44 8.65 3.33
N ARG A 63 10.28 8.19 3.83
CA ARG A 63 10.07 7.90 5.25
C ARG A 63 10.35 6.46 5.65
N THR A 64 10.71 5.61 4.70
CA THR A 64 10.99 4.18 4.91
C THR A 64 12.45 3.88 4.54
N PRO A 65 13.11 2.88 5.16
CA PRO A 65 14.49 2.54 4.85
C PRO A 65 14.64 1.84 3.49
N SER A 66 15.86 1.79 2.95
CA SER A 66 16.17 0.96 1.78
C SER A 66 15.77 -0.50 2.02
N GLY A 67 15.21 -1.16 1.00
CA GLY A 67 14.75 -2.55 1.11
C GLY A 67 13.37 -2.72 1.75
N PHE A 68 12.71 -1.63 2.17
CA PHE A 68 11.29 -1.65 2.55
C PHE A 68 10.41 -1.75 1.30
N GLU A 69 9.42 -2.63 1.30
CA GLU A 69 8.51 -2.85 0.16
C GLU A 69 7.06 -2.50 0.49
N PHE A 70 6.38 -1.83 -0.44
CA PHE A 70 4.95 -1.58 -0.35
C PHE A 70 4.17 -2.50 -1.29
N ALA A 71 3.18 -3.22 -0.74
CA ALA A 71 2.21 -3.94 -1.53
C ALA A 71 0.96 -3.07 -1.72
N LEU A 72 0.69 -2.59 -2.92
CA LEU A 72 -0.43 -1.66 -3.15
C LEU A 72 -1.64 -2.41 -3.67
N LYS A 73 -2.81 -2.12 -3.11
CA LYS A 73 -4.06 -2.70 -3.60
C LYS A 73 -4.60 -1.92 -4.78
N MET A 74 -4.95 -2.63 -5.85
CA MET A 74 -5.51 -2.01 -7.05
C MET A 74 -6.85 -1.33 -6.74
N PRO A 75 -7.16 -0.16 -7.32
CA PRO A 75 -8.41 0.55 -7.06
C PRO A 75 -9.66 -0.30 -7.30
N GLN A 76 -10.69 -0.10 -6.49
CA GLN A 76 -11.99 -0.77 -6.62
C GLN A 76 -12.70 -0.41 -7.93
N GLU A 77 -12.46 0.79 -8.45
CA GLU A 77 -12.95 1.22 -9.77
C GLU A 77 -12.52 0.22 -10.86
N VAL A 78 -11.26 -0.24 -10.80
CA VAL A 78 -10.70 -1.21 -11.75
C VAL A 78 -11.21 -2.63 -11.47
N THR A 79 -11.15 -3.07 -10.21
CA THR A 79 -11.36 -4.47 -9.83
C THR A 79 -12.83 -4.86 -9.62
N HIS A 80 -13.62 -4.00 -8.99
CA HIS A 80 -15.00 -4.28 -8.60
C HIS A 80 -16.01 -3.61 -9.53
N GLU A 81 -15.85 -2.31 -9.80
CA GLU A 81 -16.82 -1.55 -10.60
C GLU A 81 -16.74 -1.88 -12.09
N HIS A 82 -15.52 -1.91 -12.65
CA HIS A 82 -15.30 -2.23 -14.06
C HIS A 82 -14.86 -3.67 -14.32
N ARG A 83 -14.68 -4.49 -13.26
CA ARG A 83 -14.39 -5.92 -13.36
C ARG A 83 -13.24 -6.22 -14.33
N LEU A 84 -12.14 -5.47 -14.22
CA LEU A 84 -10.93 -5.55 -15.03
C LEU A 84 -11.12 -5.23 -16.53
N ARG A 85 -12.26 -4.64 -16.92
CA ARG A 85 -12.48 -4.17 -18.29
C ARG A 85 -11.82 -2.80 -18.47
N PRO A 86 -11.17 -2.52 -19.61
CA PRO A 86 -10.49 -1.25 -19.86
C PRO A 86 -11.48 -0.15 -20.24
N VAL A 87 -12.31 0.27 -19.27
CA VAL A 87 -13.40 1.24 -19.48
C VAL A 87 -12.99 2.65 -19.03
N THR A 88 -12.01 2.76 -18.14
CA THR A 88 -11.51 4.04 -17.62
C THR A 88 -9.97 4.12 -17.65
N ASN A 89 -9.43 5.29 -17.34
CA ASN A 89 -7.99 5.51 -17.23
C ASN A 89 -7.44 5.24 -15.81
N ALA A 90 -8.27 4.77 -14.87
CA ALA A 90 -7.88 4.61 -13.48
C ALA A 90 -6.70 3.64 -13.28
N GLU A 91 -6.64 2.57 -14.08
CA GLU A 91 -5.49 1.65 -14.09
C GLU A 91 -4.19 2.37 -14.48
N ALA A 92 -4.22 3.15 -15.56
CA ALA A 92 -3.05 3.88 -16.03
C ALA A 92 -2.60 4.93 -15.01
N GLU A 93 -3.54 5.69 -14.42
CA GLU A 93 -3.22 6.66 -13.36
C GLU A 93 -2.59 5.98 -12.14
N PHE A 94 -3.17 4.86 -11.70
CA PHE A 94 -2.63 4.07 -10.60
C PHE A 94 -1.21 3.59 -10.92
N TYR A 95 -0.95 3.07 -12.12
CA TYR A 95 0.39 2.64 -12.53
C TYR A 95 1.40 3.78 -12.55
N GLU A 96 1.03 4.97 -13.01
CA GLU A 96 1.91 6.14 -12.94
C GLU A 96 2.26 6.51 -11.49
N ARG A 97 1.32 6.34 -10.55
CA ARG A 97 1.59 6.56 -9.12
C ARG A 97 2.48 5.49 -8.50
N VAL A 98 2.18 4.21 -8.71
CA VAL A 98 2.95 3.13 -8.05
C VAL A 98 4.39 3.06 -8.56
N ARG A 99 4.66 3.48 -9.81
CA ARG A 99 6.02 3.57 -10.36
C ARG A 99 6.93 4.52 -9.57
N LEU A 100 6.36 5.51 -8.87
CA LEU A 100 7.14 6.42 -8.02
C LEU A 100 7.77 5.73 -6.80
N LEU A 101 7.33 4.52 -6.44
CA LEU A 101 7.93 3.73 -5.37
C LEU A 101 9.31 3.18 -5.75
N GLY A 102 9.62 3.07 -7.05
CA GLY A 102 10.91 2.56 -7.55
C GLY A 102 11.23 1.17 -6.99
N GLU A 103 12.41 1.02 -6.40
CA GLU A 103 12.88 -0.24 -5.79
C GLU A 103 12.03 -0.71 -4.59
N LYS A 104 11.17 0.16 -4.05
CA LYS A 104 10.26 -0.17 -2.94
C LYS A 104 8.89 -0.66 -3.41
N LEU A 105 8.67 -0.76 -4.72
CA LEU A 105 7.44 -1.32 -5.26
C LEU A 105 7.47 -2.85 -5.06
N GLY A 106 6.64 -3.32 -4.14
CA GLY A 106 6.35 -4.74 -3.95
C GLY A 106 5.23 -5.21 -4.89
N PRO A 107 4.50 -6.28 -4.54
CA PRO A 107 3.41 -6.79 -5.36
C PRO A 107 2.21 -5.81 -5.42
N ILE A 108 1.49 -5.84 -6.54
CA ILE A 108 0.17 -5.20 -6.63
C ILE A 108 -0.89 -6.25 -6.30
N LEU A 109 -1.68 -6.00 -5.25
CA LEU A 109 -2.78 -6.88 -4.87
C LEU A 109 -4.00 -6.58 -5.75
N VAL A 110 -4.41 -7.57 -6.54
CA VAL A 110 -5.67 -7.58 -7.28
C VAL A 110 -6.66 -8.45 -6.50
N GLN A 111 -7.42 -7.83 -5.59
CA GLN A 111 -8.51 -8.49 -4.90
C GLN A 111 -9.81 -8.29 -5.68
N LEU A 112 -10.54 -9.37 -5.93
CA LEU A 112 -11.80 -9.36 -6.68
C LEU A 112 -12.99 -9.47 -5.72
N GLY A 113 -14.12 -8.92 -6.17
CA GLY A 113 -15.39 -9.00 -5.44
C GLY A 113 -15.91 -10.44 -5.31
N PRO A 114 -16.76 -10.72 -4.32
CA PRO A 114 -17.32 -12.06 -4.09
C PRO A 114 -18.23 -12.55 -5.22
N ASP A 115 -18.69 -11.67 -6.11
CA ASP A 115 -19.51 -11.93 -7.29
C ASP A 115 -18.68 -12.03 -8.59
N PHE A 116 -17.34 -12.05 -8.47
CA PHE A 116 -16.44 -12.23 -9.60
C PHE A 116 -16.26 -13.72 -9.91
N ASP A 117 -17.20 -14.27 -10.67
CA ASP A 117 -17.16 -15.66 -11.12
C ASP A 117 -16.38 -15.85 -12.43
N PRO A 118 -15.78 -17.03 -12.64
CA PRO A 118 -15.29 -17.45 -13.96
C PRO A 118 -16.44 -17.42 -14.98
N SER A 119 -16.20 -16.78 -16.13
CA SER A 119 -17.12 -16.74 -17.28
C SER A 119 -16.82 -17.82 -18.31
#